data_AF-A0AA38JMP9-F1
#
_entry.id   AF-A0AA38JMP9-F1
#
_cell.length_a   1.000
_cell.length_b   1.000
_cell.length_c   1.000
_cell.angle_alpha   90.00
_cell.angle_beta   90.00
_cell.angle_gamma   90.00
#
_symmetry.space_group_name_H-M   'P 1'
#
loop_
_entity.id
_entity.type
_entity.pdbx_description
1 polymer ?
#
loop_
_entity_poly.entity_id
_entity_poly.type
_entity_poly.pdbx_seq_one_letter_code
_entity_poly.pdbx_strand_id
1 'polypeptide(L)'
;MDLESEDHLSFLLSSQLALDDIHNISLSRKGKARHGTPMTDEEYSFKVFKEENTAFVDSLRLAFSLQSAIDTDQAILAKLSVEELGAVDDHRYAKALSLGQALPKMSDAQKALEKQGSLPETRLKDNKVGKISTSANASSLPNVGGSKPFRVNCVICADSFRSSTTFQAPCRDHYCHGCLRDLVQACIGDESLFPLRCCQQPLPLLDVYPLLSGKLQTQFSAKVREFGTLANHRVYCSKSTCSKFLGSSGGAKNILCSQCYTSTCTLCKQLSHPAESCSENTALKELKTLAKEKHWQTCPRCSSIVELNIGCYHMTCLCRMQFCYLCAAPWKTCDCPQWEEDRLLNAAEVTVERELGAAARVAEPVVFQRRVEQRAQELREYHDCNPHRWKHYQGGGTCEECGHYLPEFLKGCRDCHIMVCVRCMRNRL
;
A
#
# COMPACT_ATOMS: atom_id res chain seq x y z
N MET A 1 23.87 11.92 -34.99
CA MET A 1 24.20 13.37 -34.94
C MET A 1 24.12 13.68 -33.47
N ASP A 2 25.14 13.26 -32.72
CA ASP A 2 25.03 13.00 -31.27
C ASP A 2 25.96 13.90 -30.48
N LEU A 3 25.90 15.21 -30.77
CA LEU A 3 26.64 16.22 -30.00
C LEU A 3 25.83 16.73 -28.79
N GLU A 4 24.52 16.42 -28.70
CA GLU A 4 23.67 16.87 -27.59
C GLU A 4 23.68 15.91 -26.38
N SER A 5 23.98 14.61 -26.56
CA SER A 5 23.91 13.65 -25.44
C SER A 5 25.13 13.70 -24.50
N GLU A 6 26.31 14.05 -25.02
CA GLU A 6 27.54 14.19 -24.23
C GLU A 6 27.48 15.40 -23.29
N ASP A 7 26.84 16.49 -23.73
CA ASP A 7 26.63 17.70 -22.92
C ASP A 7 25.71 17.40 -21.73
N HIS A 8 24.59 16.70 -21.93
CA HIS A 8 23.63 16.42 -20.85
C HIS A 8 24.18 15.49 -19.76
N LEU A 9 24.98 14.49 -20.13
CA LEU A 9 25.66 13.63 -19.15
C LEU A 9 26.73 14.39 -18.38
N SER A 10 27.44 15.30 -19.05
CA SER A 10 28.43 16.19 -18.42
C SER A 10 27.76 17.17 -17.45
N PHE A 11 26.59 17.72 -17.80
CA PHE A 11 25.79 18.59 -16.92
C PHE A 11 25.20 17.83 -15.73
N LEU A 12 24.75 16.58 -15.92
CA LEU A 12 24.26 15.76 -14.82
C LEU A 12 25.38 15.40 -13.85
N LEU A 13 26.55 15.03 -14.38
CA LEU A 13 27.73 14.74 -13.56
C LEU A 13 28.20 15.97 -12.79
N SER A 14 28.30 17.14 -13.44
CA SER A 14 28.75 18.37 -12.78
C SER A 14 27.77 18.84 -11.68
N SER A 15 26.46 18.73 -11.93
CA SER A 15 25.43 19.05 -10.94
C SER A 15 25.47 18.10 -9.75
N GLN A 16 25.75 16.80 -10.00
CA GLN A 16 25.86 15.81 -8.94
C GLN A 16 27.12 15.99 -8.10
N LEU A 17 28.25 16.34 -8.72
CA LEU A 17 29.48 16.70 -8.00
C LEU A 17 29.28 17.95 -7.12
N ALA A 18 28.55 18.96 -7.60
CA ALA A 18 28.26 20.15 -6.82
C ALA A 18 27.37 19.85 -5.59
N LEU A 19 26.43 18.90 -5.72
CA LEU A 19 25.63 18.42 -4.59
C LEU A 19 26.48 17.65 -3.57
N ASP A 20 27.43 16.83 -4.04
CA ASP A 20 28.36 16.09 -3.18
C ASP A 20 29.30 17.06 -2.43
N ASP A 21 29.78 18.11 -3.07
CA ASP A 21 30.59 19.16 -2.44
C ASP A 21 29.81 19.90 -1.34
N ILE A 22 28.56 20.30 -1.61
CA ILE A 22 27.71 20.93 -0.58
C ILE A 22 27.47 19.97 0.59
N HIS A 23 27.26 18.68 0.31
CA HIS A 23 27.09 17.68 1.35
C HIS A 23 28.36 17.53 2.21
N ASN A 24 29.53 17.46 1.58
CA ASN A 24 30.82 17.36 2.27
C ASN A 24 31.12 18.60 3.13
N ILE A 25 30.87 19.80 2.60
CA ILE A 25 31.00 21.06 3.33
C ILE A 25 30.03 21.08 4.52
N SER A 26 28.77 20.66 4.32
CA SER A 26 27.76 20.60 5.38
C SER A 26 28.13 19.63 6.50
N LEU A 27 28.71 18.46 6.16
CA LEU A 27 29.19 17.49 7.12
C LEU A 27 30.37 18.01 7.93
N SER A 28 31.31 18.72 7.29
CA SER A 28 32.48 19.32 7.97
C SER A 28 32.13 20.39 9.01
N ARG A 29 30.89 20.93 8.96
CA ARG A 29 30.39 22.00 9.84
C ARG A 29 29.53 21.48 11.01
N LYS A 30 29.15 20.20 11.03
CA LYS A 30 28.35 19.60 12.12
C LYS A 30 29.09 19.73 13.46
N GLY A 31 28.56 20.55 14.37
CA GLY A 31 29.03 20.70 15.75
C GLY A 31 29.39 22.12 16.21
N LYS A 32 29.38 23.12 15.31
CA LYS A 32 29.87 24.49 15.65
C LYS A 32 28.79 25.48 16.10
N ALA A 33 27.50 25.16 16.01
CA ALA A 33 26.42 26.11 16.32
C ALA A 33 25.46 25.59 17.41
N ARG A 34 25.05 26.49 18.31
CA ARG A 34 24.01 26.24 19.31
C ARG A 34 22.63 26.12 18.64
N HIS A 35 21.79 25.25 19.18
CA HIS A 35 20.43 25.02 18.67
C HIS A 35 19.62 26.34 18.71
N GLY A 36 19.09 26.78 17.55
CA GLY A 36 18.31 28.02 17.41
C GLY A 36 19.06 29.22 16.83
N THR A 37 20.31 29.07 16.39
CA THR A 37 21.02 30.15 15.67
C THR A 37 20.43 30.32 14.27
N PRO A 38 20.12 31.54 13.80
CA PRO A 38 19.68 31.79 12.42
C PRO A 38 20.72 31.29 11.42
N MET A 39 20.27 30.77 10.27
CA MET A 39 21.19 30.41 9.18
C MET A 39 21.97 31.64 8.73
N THR A 40 23.26 31.45 8.51
CA THR A 40 24.10 32.47 7.87
C THR A 40 23.72 32.62 6.39
N ASP A 41 24.01 33.78 5.80
CA ASP A 41 23.74 34.03 4.38
C ASP A 41 24.41 32.99 3.46
N GLU A 42 25.58 32.50 3.85
CA GLU A 42 26.31 31.44 3.16
C GLU A 42 25.56 30.08 3.24
N GLU A 43 25.05 29.71 4.42
CA GLU A 43 24.26 28.48 4.59
C GLU A 43 22.92 28.55 3.85
N TYR A 44 22.31 29.73 3.80
CA TYR A 44 21.11 29.96 2.99
C TYR A 44 21.43 29.83 1.49
N SER A 45 22.55 30.38 1.03
CA SER A 45 23.02 30.24 -0.35
C SER A 45 23.24 28.77 -0.73
N PHE A 46 23.91 27.98 0.11
CA PHE A 46 24.08 26.54 -0.13
C PHE A 46 22.76 25.78 -0.15
N LYS A 47 21.80 26.16 0.70
CA LYS A 47 20.48 25.53 0.72
C LYS A 47 19.73 25.78 -0.60
N VAL A 48 19.67 27.02 -1.06
CA VAL A 48 19.01 27.37 -2.33
C VAL A 48 19.69 26.68 -3.49
N PHE A 49 21.02 26.73 -3.56
CA PHE A 49 21.79 26.08 -4.63
C PHE A 49 21.58 24.56 -4.66
N LYS A 50 21.50 23.92 -3.48
CA LYS A 50 21.18 22.50 -3.36
C LYS A 50 19.78 22.19 -3.90
N GLU A 51 18.77 22.97 -3.50
CA GLU A 51 17.38 22.79 -3.96
C GLU A 51 17.29 22.89 -5.49
N GLU A 52 17.91 23.90 -6.09
CA GLU A 52 17.94 24.09 -7.55
C GLU A 52 18.63 22.93 -8.29
N ASN A 53 19.82 22.53 -7.83
CA ASN A 53 20.57 21.44 -8.46
C ASN A 53 19.87 20.08 -8.30
N THR A 54 19.22 19.82 -7.16
CA THR A 54 18.41 18.60 -7.01
C THR A 54 17.24 18.54 -7.98
N ALA A 55 16.51 19.66 -8.14
CA ALA A 55 15.40 19.74 -9.08
C ALA A 55 15.85 19.54 -10.53
N PHE A 56 17.02 20.04 -10.89
CA PHE A 56 17.61 19.86 -12.22
C PHE A 56 18.00 18.39 -12.49
N VAL A 57 18.72 17.75 -11.55
CA VAL A 57 19.13 16.35 -11.67
C VAL A 57 17.93 15.41 -11.76
N ASP A 58 16.89 15.62 -10.95
CA ASP A 58 15.69 14.80 -10.98
C ASP A 58 14.92 14.96 -12.30
N SER A 59 14.89 16.18 -12.85
CA SER A 59 14.27 16.46 -14.16
C SER A 59 14.99 15.72 -15.30
N LEU A 60 16.33 15.72 -15.29
CA LEU A 60 17.13 14.98 -16.29
C LEU A 60 16.95 13.47 -16.14
N ARG A 61 16.95 12.93 -14.91
CA ARG A 61 16.70 11.50 -14.67
C ARG A 61 15.34 11.07 -15.19
N LEU A 62 14.31 11.89 -14.98
CA LEU A 62 12.97 11.64 -15.52
C LEU A 62 13.00 11.63 -17.06
N ALA A 63 13.66 12.60 -17.69
CA ALA A 63 13.78 12.67 -19.14
C ALA A 63 14.48 11.44 -19.73
N PHE A 64 15.61 11.00 -19.15
CA PHE A 64 16.31 9.79 -19.59
C PHE A 64 15.48 8.52 -19.38
N SER A 65 14.76 8.42 -18.26
CA SER A 65 13.86 7.29 -18.00
C SER A 65 12.72 7.25 -19.02
N LEU A 66 12.18 8.40 -19.40
CA LEU A 66 11.12 8.49 -20.40
C LEU A 66 11.64 8.09 -21.78
N GLN A 67 12.82 8.60 -22.17
CA GLN A 67 13.44 8.25 -23.43
C GLN A 67 13.71 6.74 -23.53
N SER A 68 14.28 6.14 -22.48
CA SER A 68 14.52 4.69 -22.43
C SER A 68 13.23 3.87 -22.53
N ALA A 69 12.13 4.34 -21.93
CA ALA A 69 10.83 3.69 -22.05
C ALA A 69 10.29 3.78 -23.48
N ILE A 70 10.39 4.95 -24.11
CA ILE A 70 10.00 5.16 -25.51
C ILE A 70 10.79 4.24 -26.44
N ASP A 71 12.12 4.18 -26.29
CA ASP A 71 12.98 3.37 -27.14
C ASP A 71 12.69 1.86 -26.98
N THR A 72 12.39 1.42 -25.76
CA THR A 72 12.05 0.01 -25.48
C THR A 72 10.70 -0.35 -26.08
N ASP A 73 9.72 0.55 -25.97
CA ASP A 73 8.34 0.29 -26.38
C ASP A 73 8.04 0.70 -27.82
N GLN A 74 8.98 1.34 -28.53
CA GLN A 74 8.79 1.92 -29.87
C GLN A 74 8.19 0.92 -30.86
N ALA A 75 8.69 -0.32 -30.86
CA ALA A 75 8.21 -1.37 -31.77
C ALA A 75 6.77 -1.82 -31.44
N ILE A 76 6.42 -1.85 -30.15
CA ILE A 76 5.07 -2.21 -29.68
C ILE A 76 4.10 -1.09 -30.02
N LEU A 77 4.47 0.17 -29.73
CA LEU A 77 3.67 1.35 -30.05
C LEU A 77 3.42 1.48 -31.55
N ALA A 78 4.43 1.24 -32.39
CA ALA A 78 4.27 1.23 -33.84
C ALA A 78 3.28 0.14 -34.30
N LYS A 79 3.32 -1.05 -33.68
CA LYS A 79 2.39 -2.13 -34.00
C LYS A 79 0.95 -1.79 -33.59
N LEU A 80 0.76 -1.31 -32.36
CA LEU A 80 -0.56 -0.90 -31.86
C LEU A 80 -1.17 0.23 -32.70
N SER A 81 -0.34 1.19 -33.13
CA SER A 81 -0.78 2.27 -34.01
C SER A 81 -1.29 1.76 -35.36
N VAL A 82 -0.65 0.73 -35.93
CA VAL A 82 -1.10 0.10 -37.18
C VAL A 82 -2.40 -0.68 -36.96
N GLU A 83 -2.53 -1.41 -35.86
CA GLU A 83 -3.76 -2.13 -35.48
C GLU A 83 -4.95 -1.17 -35.29
N GLU A 84 -4.74 -0.06 -34.58
CA GLU A 84 -5.77 0.96 -34.35
C GLU A 84 -6.19 1.64 -35.64
N LEU A 85 -5.22 2.02 -36.50
CA LEU A 85 -5.53 2.65 -37.79
C LEU A 85 -6.29 1.68 -38.70
N GLY A 86 -5.92 0.40 -38.70
CA GLY A 86 -6.65 -0.66 -39.40
C GLY A 86 -8.09 -0.79 -38.91
N ALA A 87 -8.32 -0.81 -37.60
CA ALA A 87 -9.66 -0.89 -37.01
C ALA A 87 -10.55 0.31 -37.39
N VAL A 88 -9.96 1.52 -37.43
CA VAL A 88 -10.67 2.73 -37.90
C VAL A 88 -11.05 2.62 -39.36
N ASP A 89 -10.15 2.12 -40.21
CA ASP A 89 -10.41 1.95 -41.64
C ASP A 89 -11.43 0.83 -41.92
N ASP A 90 -11.39 -0.27 -41.17
CA ASP A 90 -12.40 -1.34 -41.22
C ASP A 90 -13.78 -0.82 -40.82
N HIS A 91 -13.86 0.02 -39.79
CA HIS A 91 -15.10 0.68 -39.39
C HIS A 91 -15.65 1.59 -40.49
N ARG A 92 -14.79 2.39 -41.14
CA ARG A 92 -15.18 3.24 -42.29
C ARG A 92 -15.69 2.40 -43.45
N TYR A 93 -15.02 1.28 -43.74
CA TYR A 93 -15.41 0.36 -44.79
C TYR A 93 -16.78 -0.27 -44.52
N ALA A 94 -17.00 -0.77 -43.30
CA ALA A 94 -18.29 -1.34 -42.87
C ALA A 94 -19.43 -0.32 -42.95
N LYS A 95 -19.16 0.95 -42.59
CA LYS A 95 -20.13 2.04 -42.70
C LYS A 95 -20.48 2.35 -44.15
N ALA A 96 -19.49 2.40 -45.06
CA ALA A 96 -19.72 2.61 -46.48
C ALA A 96 -20.57 1.47 -47.09
N LEU A 97 -20.28 0.22 -46.70
CA LEU A 97 -21.04 -0.95 -47.11
C LEU A 97 -22.50 -0.88 -46.65
N SER A 98 -22.74 -0.51 -45.38
CA SER A 98 -24.09 -0.38 -44.82
C SER A 98 -24.92 0.72 -45.49
N LEU A 99 -24.26 1.74 -46.05
CA LEU A 99 -24.91 2.87 -46.73
C LEU A 99 -25.02 2.66 -48.25
N GLY A 100 -24.59 1.51 -48.78
CA GLY A 100 -24.58 1.23 -50.22
C GLY A 100 -23.65 2.14 -51.03
N GLN A 101 -22.64 2.71 -50.40
CA GLN A 101 -21.67 3.62 -51.03
C GLN A 101 -20.50 2.84 -51.65
N ALA A 102 -19.76 3.50 -52.54
CA ALA A 102 -18.55 2.93 -53.12
C ALA A 102 -17.52 2.61 -52.02
N LEU A 103 -17.00 1.39 -52.05
CA LEU A 103 -16.11 0.87 -51.01
C LEU A 103 -14.71 1.52 -51.10
N PRO A 104 -14.18 2.05 -49.99
CA PRO A 104 -12.82 2.59 -49.97
C PRO A 104 -11.78 1.53 -50.35
N LYS A 105 -10.71 1.94 -51.03
CA LYS A 105 -9.56 1.07 -51.28
C LYS A 105 -8.82 0.81 -49.97
N MET A 106 -8.28 -0.39 -49.85
CA MET A 106 -7.56 -0.85 -48.66
C MET A 106 -6.36 0.04 -48.34
N SER A 107 -6.28 0.51 -47.09
CA SER A 107 -5.20 1.36 -46.62
C SER A 107 -3.91 0.56 -46.40
N ASP A 108 -2.79 1.27 -46.24
CA ASP A 108 -1.51 0.61 -45.99
C ASP A 108 -1.45 -0.05 -44.61
N ALA A 109 -2.22 0.43 -43.64
CA ALA A 109 -2.39 -0.23 -42.34
C ALA A 109 -3.17 -1.55 -42.48
N GLN A 110 -4.28 -1.56 -43.22
CA GLN A 110 -5.02 -2.79 -43.51
C GLN A 110 -4.15 -3.81 -44.29
N LYS A 111 -3.40 -3.36 -45.30
CA LYS A 111 -2.42 -4.22 -46.01
C LYS A 111 -1.33 -4.76 -45.09
N ALA A 112 -0.86 -3.96 -44.14
CA ALA A 112 0.16 -4.38 -43.19
C ALA A 112 -0.37 -5.43 -42.20
N LEU A 113 -1.63 -5.31 -41.76
CA LEU A 113 -2.31 -6.29 -40.92
C LEU A 113 -2.57 -7.61 -41.67
N GLU A 114 -3.02 -7.56 -42.92
CA GLU A 114 -3.24 -8.76 -43.73
C GLU A 114 -1.94 -9.53 -44.00
N LYS A 115 -0.83 -8.82 -44.23
CA LYS A 115 0.50 -9.45 -44.39
C LYS A 115 0.99 -10.14 -43.12
N GLN A 116 0.49 -9.79 -41.94
CA GLN A 116 0.82 -10.45 -40.67
C GLN A 116 -0.11 -11.64 -40.35
N GLY A 117 -1.09 -11.96 -41.21
CA GLY A 117 -2.26 -12.80 -40.91
C GLY A 117 -2.27 -14.28 -41.36
N SER A 118 -1.16 -14.90 -41.80
CA SER A 118 -1.13 -16.38 -42.02
C SER A 118 -0.70 -17.13 -40.74
N LEU A 119 -1.72 -17.49 -39.95
CA LEU A 119 -1.84 -18.15 -38.62
C LEU A 119 -0.84 -19.31 -38.28
N PRO A 120 -0.49 -19.54 -36.97
CA PRO A 120 -1.45 -19.98 -35.94
C PRO A 120 -1.37 -19.29 -34.56
N GLU A 121 -2.50 -19.35 -33.84
CA GLU A 121 -2.59 -19.17 -32.38
C GLU A 121 -1.41 -19.86 -31.68
N THR A 122 -0.42 -19.09 -31.24
CA THR A 122 0.60 -19.58 -30.33
C THR A 122 0.97 -18.48 -29.34
N ARG A 123 0.67 -18.78 -28.07
CA ARG A 123 1.36 -18.33 -26.85
C ARG A 123 2.56 -17.42 -27.11
N LEU A 124 2.52 -16.23 -26.50
CA LEU A 124 3.69 -15.39 -26.21
C LEU A 124 4.79 -16.24 -25.54
N LYS A 125 5.67 -16.80 -26.36
CA LYS A 125 7.00 -17.23 -25.98
C LYS A 125 7.91 -16.03 -26.23
N ASP A 126 8.40 -15.47 -25.15
CA ASP A 126 9.57 -14.61 -25.11
C ASP A 126 10.67 -15.19 -26.03
N ASN A 127 10.94 -14.52 -27.15
CA ASN A 127 12.18 -14.70 -27.88
C ASN A 127 12.94 -13.37 -27.87
N LYS A 128 14.01 -13.40 -27.09
CA LYS A 128 15.29 -12.71 -27.26
C LYS A 128 15.39 -11.89 -28.55
N VAL A 129 15.48 -10.56 -28.41
CA VAL A 129 16.13 -9.72 -29.42
C VAL A 129 17.65 -9.89 -29.27
N GLY A 130 18.23 -10.59 -30.24
CA GLY A 130 19.66 -10.61 -30.47
C GLY A 130 20.08 -9.34 -31.22
N LYS A 131 21.13 -8.72 -30.69
CA LYS A 131 22.19 -7.96 -31.36
C LYS A 131 22.04 -7.79 -32.88
N ILE A 132 21.92 -6.54 -33.32
CA ILE A 132 22.38 -6.12 -34.64
C ILE A 132 23.88 -5.88 -34.56
N SER A 133 24.58 -6.55 -35.47
CA SER A 133 25.99 -6.47 -35.74
C SER A 133 26.37 -5.10 -36.31
N THR A 134 27.33 -4.43 -35.69
CA THR A 134 28.20 -3.46 -36.37
C THR A 134 29.63 -3.97 -36.25
N SER A 135 30.21 -4.35 -37.40
CA SER A 135 31.63 -4.63 -37.51
C SER A 135 32.41 -3.33 -37.35
N ALA A 136 33.22 -3.24 -36.28
CA ALA A 136 34.55 -2.64 -36.31
C ALA A 136 35.31 -3.03 -35.03
N ASN A 137 36.34 -3.87 -35.21
CA ASN A 137 37.52 -4.11 -34.37
C ASN A 137 37.34 -4.13 -32.83
N ALA A 138 37.16 -5.34 -32.28
CA ALA A 138 37.36 -5.61 -30.86
C ALA A 138 38.64 -6.44 -30.66
N SER A 139 39.65 -5.80 -30.05
CA SER A 139 40.68 -6.49 -29.28
C SER A 139 40.03 -7.22 -28.10
N SER A 140 40.49 -8.44 -27.86
CA SER A 140 39.90 -9.46 -27.00
C SER A 140 39.89 -9.09 -25.51
N LEU A 141 38.75 -9.28 -24.84
CA LEU A 141 38.65 -9.52 -23.39
C LEU A 141 37.59 -10.62 -23.11
N PRO A 142 37.74 -11.42 -22.03
CA PRO A 142 37.15 -12.75 -21.94
C PRO A 142 35.69 -12.76 -21.49
N ASN A 143 34.97 -13.74 -22.05
CA ASN A 143 33.58 -14.11 -21.81
C ASN A 143 33.38 -14.66 -20.38
N VAL A 144 32.56 -13.98 -19.56
CA VAL A 144 32.05 -14.51 -18.29
C VAL A 144 30.63 -15.05 -18.52
N GLY A 145 30.45 -16.35 -18.29
CA GLY A 145 29.24 -17.10 -18.60
C GLY A 145 27.96 -16.55 -17.96
N GLY A 146 26.90 -16.47 -18.75
CA GLY A 146 25.58 -16.03 -18.31
C GLY A 146 24.96 -17.00 -17.29
N SER A 147 24.82 -16.54 -16.05
CA SER A 147 24.03 -17.23 -15.03
C SER A 147 22.55 -17.28 -15.43
N LYS A 148 21.86 -18.38 -15.13
CA LYS A 148 20.40 -18.52 -15.33
C LYS A 148 19.67 -17.40 -14.57
N PRO A 149 18.56 -16.85 -15.09
CA PRO A 149 17.83 -15.80 -14.40
C PRO A 149 17.32 -16.31 -13.03
N PHE A 150 17.72 -15.61 -11.96
CA PHE A 150 17.32 -15.90 -10.59
C PHE A 150 15.79 -15.75 -10.45
N ARG A 151 15.12 -16.82 -9.99
CA ARG A 151 13.67 -16.86 -9.78
C ARG A 151 13.35 -16.86 -8.29
N VAL A 152 12.26 -16.20 -7.94
CA VAL A 152 11.76 -16.04 -6.57
C VAL A 152 10.26 -16.31 -6.54
N ASN A 153 9.74 -16.76 -5.40
CA ASN A 153 8.33 -17.05 -5.24
C ASN A 153 7.62 -15.88 -4.57
N CYS A 154 6.42 -15.54 -5.04
CA CYS A 154 5.59 -14.52 -4.43
C CYS A 154 5.06 -15.01 -3.08
N VAL A 155 5.15 -14.19 -2.04
CA VAL A 155 4.72 -14.58 -0.68
C VAL A 155 3.20 -14.65 -0.47
N ILE A 156 2.42 -14.15 -1.43
CA ILE A 156 0.96 -14.13 -1.37
C ILE A 156 0.36 -15.25 -2.21
N CYS A 157 0.70 -15.35 -3.50
CA CYS A 157 0.15 -16.39 -4.40
C CYS A 157 1.02 -17.65 -4.51
N ALA A 158 2.22 -17.67 -3.94
CA ALA A 158 3.21 -18.76 -4.04
C ALA A 158 3.75 -19.06 -5.45
N ASP A 159 3.27 -18.39 -6.49
CA ASP A 159 3.78 -18.55 -7.86
C ASP A 159 5.22 -18.04 -8.03
N SER A 160 5.93 -18.61 -9.00
CA SER A 160 7.35 -18.32 -9.27
C SER A 160 7.55 -17.29 -10.39
N PHE A 161 8.27 -16.22 -10.09
CA PHE A 161 8.54 -15.09 -10.98
C PHE A 161 10.04 -14.85 -11.17
N ARG A 162 10.42 -14.07 -12.18
CA ARG A 162 11.79 -13.56 -12.30
C ARG A 162 12.00 -12.50 -11.20
N SER A 163 13.17 -12.50 -10.56
CA SER A 163 13.45 -11.51 -9.49
C SER A 163 13.34 -10.06 -9.97
N SER A 164 13.56 -9.79 -11.26
CA SER A 164 13.42 -8.46 -11.86
C SER A 164 11.97 -8.00 -12.04
N THR A 165 10.99 -8.91 -11.95
CA THR A 165 9.55 -8.62 -12.10
C THR A 165 8.80 -8.79 -10.76
N THR A 166 9.53 -8.63 -9.67
CA THR A 166 9.00 -8.73 -8.31
C THR A 166 9.47 -7.56 -7.48
N PHE A 167 8.61 -7.13 -6.58
CA PHE A 167 8.95 -6.17 -5.54
C PHE A 167 9.55 -6.90 -4.35
N GLN A 168 10.75 -6.52 -3.93
CA GLN A 168 11.36 -7.03 -2.70
C GLN A 168 11.04 -6.09 -1.54
N ALA A 169 10.34 -6.61 -0.53
CA ALA A 169 10.06 -5.87 0.70
C ALA A 169 11.32 -5.76 1.58
N PRO A 170 11.36 -4.80 2.54
CA PRO A 170 12.50 -4.66 3.46
C PRO A 170 12.83 -5.93 4.27
N CYS A 171 11.83 -6.76 4.54
CA CYS A 171 11.98 -8.06 5.21
C CYS A 171 12.54 -9.17 4.29
N ARG A 172 12.89 -8.84 3.04
CA ARG A 172 13.38 -9.74 1.96
C ARG A 172 12.33 -10.64 1.33
N ASP A 173 11.07 -10.54 1.73
CA ASP A 173 9.95 -11.20 1.07
C ASP A 173 9.69 -10.60 -0.32
N HIS A 174 9.28 -11.44 -1.28
CA HIS A 174 9.02 -11.00 -2.65
C HIS A 174 7.52 -11.00 -2.95
N TYR A 175 7.05 -9.93 -3.59
CA TYR A 175 5.70 -9.80 -4.09
C TYR A 175 5.73 -9.77 -5.62
N CYS A 176 4.87 -10.54 -6.28
CA CYS A 176 4.58 -10.27 -7.68
C CYS A 176 3.81 -8.94 -7.79
N HIS A 177 3.97 -8.24 -8.92
CA HIS A 177 3.32 -6.94 -9.12
C HIS A 177 1.78 -7.03 -9.03
N GLY A 178 1.19 -8.17 -9.39
CA GLY A 178 -0.25 -8.43 -9.21
C GLY A 178 -0.67 -8.35 -7.74
N CYS A 179 -0.09 -9.19 -6.88
CA CYS A 179 -0.42 -9.20 -5.46
C CYS A 179 -0.06 -7.90 -4.75
N LEU A 180 0.97 -7.17 -5.19
CA LEU A 180 1.27 -5.85 -4.65
C LEU A 180 0.17 -4.84 -4.99
N ARG A 181 -0.30 -4.80 -6.25
CA ARG A 181 -1.42 -3.94 -6.65
C ARG A 181 -2.70 -4.27 -5.90
N ASP A 182 -2.98 -5.56 -5.69
CA ASP A 182 -4.14 -6.00 -4.90
C ASP A 182 -4.03 -5.55 -3.44
N LEU A 183 -2.84 -5.57 -2.86
CA LEU A 183 -2.59 -5.05 -1.52
C LEU A 183 -2.86 -3.54 -1.45
N VAL A 184 -2.39 -2.75 -2.42
CA VAL A 184 -2.68 -1.32 -2.48
C VAL A 184 -4.18 -1.06 -2.66
N GLN A 185 -4.84 -1.80 -3.55
CA GLN A 185 -6.27 -1.69 -3.78
C GLN A 185 -7.09 -2.03 -2.52
N ALA A 186 -6.69 -3.08 -1.79
CA ALA A 186 -7.29 -3.43 -0.52
C ALA A 186 -7.08 -2.33 0.53
N CYS A 187 -5.87 -1.76 0.60
CA CYS A 187 -5.56 -0.66 1.52
C CYS A 187 -6.40 0.60 1.25
N ILE A 188 -6.77 0.88 0.00
CA ILE A 188 -7.66 2.01 -0.34
C ILE A 188 -9.04 1.85 0.31
N GLY A 189 -9.55 0.61 0.35
CA GLY A 189 -10.85 0.28 0.94
C GLY A 189 -10.79 0.04 2.46
N ASP A 190 -9.63 -0.28 3.00
CA ASP A 190 -9.45 -0.70 4.39
C ASP A 190 -8.25 0.00 5.05
N GLU A 191 -8.56 0.97 5.90
CA GLU A 191 -7.58 1.76 6.65
C GLU A 191 -6.69 0.92 7.57
N SER A 192 -7.14 -0.25 8.02
CA SER A 192 -6.34 -1.11 8.91
C SER A 192 -5.08 -1.69 8.26
N LEU A 193 -5.05 -1.73 6.92
CA LEU A 193 -3.87 -2.06 6.12
C LEU A 193 -2.90 -0.89 5.96
N PHE A 194 -3.25 0.31 6.46
CA PHE A 194 -2.40 1.48 6.44
C PHE A 194 -1.57 1.61 7.73
N PRO A 195 -0.27 1.96 7.65
CA PRO A 195 0.56 2.00 6.45
C PRO A 195 0.77 0.60 5.88
N LEU A 196 1.08 0.50 4.58
CA LEU A 196 1.41 -0.79 3.95
C LEU A 196 2.57 -1.45 4.70
N ARG A 197 2.42 -2.72 5.09
CA ARG A 197 3.45 -3.47 5.82
C ARG A 197 3.65 -4.85 5.21
N CYS A 198 4.84 -5.39 5.42
CA CYS A 198 5.15 -6.81 5.32
C CYS A 198 5.97 -7.23 6.54
N CYS A 199 5.50 -8.23 7.30
CA CYS A 199 6.20 -8.73 8.48
C CYS A 199 6.51 -7.60 9.49
N GLN A 200 5.49 -6.79 9.79
CA GLN A 200 5.56 -5.57 10.62
C GLN A 200 6.46 -4.42 10.08
N GLN A 201 7.17 -4.61 8.97
CA GLN A 201 8.00 -3.56 8.38
C GLN A 201 7.21 -2.75 7.33
N PRO A 202 7.24 -1.40 7.40
CA PRO A 202 6.54 -0.57 6.42
C PRO A 202 7.15 -0.73 5.02
N LEU A 203 6.30 -0.81 4.00
CA LEU A 203 6.74 -0.82 2.61
C LEU A 203 7.09 0.61 2.16
N PRO A 204 8.30 0.84 1.58
CA PRO A 204 8.67 2.16 1.09
C PRO A 204 7.76 2.60 -0.06
N LEU A 205 7.01 3.68 0.13
CA LEU A 205 6.05 4.12 -0.88
C LEU A 205 6.74 4.54 -2.19
N LEU A 206 7.96 5.10 -2.11
CA LEU A 206 8.76 5.49 -3.28
C LEU A 206 9.02 4.31 -4.23
N ASP A 207 9.19 3.11 -3.70
CA ASP A 207 9.43 1.90 -4.48
C ASP A 207 8.13 1.26 -4.97
N VAL A 208 7.03 1.47 -4.23
CA VAL A 208 5.70 0.93 -4.57
C VAL A 208 5.05 1.74 -5.69
N TYR A 209 5.12 3.07 -5.65
CA TYR A 209 4.42 3.96 -6.60
C TYR A 209 4.70 3.64 -8.09
N PRO A 210 5.97 3.46 -8.53
CA PRO A 210 6.29 3.14 -9.93
C PRO A 210 5.64 1.85 -10.45
N LEU A 211 5.25 0.94 -9.55
CA LEU A 211 4.66 -0.35 -9.89
C LEU A 211 3.12 -0.30 -10.04
N LEU A 212 2.51 0.84 -9.75
CA LEU A 212 1.07 1.05 -9.80
C LEU A 212 0.67 1.78 -11.10
N SER A 213 -0.55 1.55 -11.58
CA SER A 213 -1.12 2.34 -12.68
C SER A 213 -1.40 3.78 -12.23
N GLY A 214 -1.35 4.76 -13.15
CA GLY A 214 -1.55 6.18 -12.79
C GLY A 214 -2.89 6.46 -12.06
N LYS A 215 -3.96 5.73 -12.42
CA LYS A 215 -5.25 5.80 -11.70
C LYS A 215 -5.11 5.32 -10.26
N LEU A 216 -4.47 4.17 -10.05
CA LEU A 216 -4.29 3.58 -8.72
C LEU A 216 -3.35 4.44 -7.86
N GLN A 217 -2.29 5.00 -8.44
CA GLN A 217 -1.41 5.97 -7.76
C GLN A 217 -2.20 7.17 -7.25
N THR A 218 -3.04 7.78 -8.09
CA THR A 218 -3.85 8.95 -7.72
C THR A 218 -4.80 8.63 -6.57
N GLN A 219 -5.50 7.50 -6.64
CA GLN A 219 -6.43 7.06 -5.59
C GLN A 219 -5.68 6.75 -4.29
N PHE A 220 -4.56 6.04 -4.38
CA PHE A 220 -3.75 5.68 -3.23
C PHE A 220 -3.15 6.92 -2.55
N SER A 221 -2.58 7.87 -3.30
CA SER A 221 -2.07 9.13 -2.76
C SER A 221 -3.14 9.97 -2.07
N ALA A 222 -4.38 9.96 -2.57
CA ALA A 222 -5.50 10.59 -1.87
C ALA A 222 -5.77 9.90 -0.51
N LYS A 223 -5.78 8.56 -0.49
CA LYS A 223 -5.97 7.78 0.74
C LYS A 223 -4.81 7.86 1.72
N VAL A 224 -3.56 7.95 1.26
CA VAL A 224 -2.38 8.16 2.11
C VAL A 224 -2.52 9.47 2.90
N ARG A 225 -2.98 10.56 2.27
CA ARG A 225 -3.24 11.84 2.97
C ARG A 225 -4.41 11.75 3.94
N GLU A 226 -5.49 11.06 3.54
CA GLU A 226 -6.67 10.85 4.38
C GLU A 226 -6.32 10.04 5.63
N PHE A 227 -5.78 8.83 5.45
CA PHE A 227 -5.44 7.91 6.53
C PHE A 227 -4.25 8.40 7.37
N GLY A 228 -3.33 9.17 6.78
CA GLY A 228 -2.26 9.85 7.51
C GLY A 228 -2.73 10.97 8.45
N THR A 229 -3.96 11.47 8.27
CA THR A 229 -4.58 12.43 9.20
C THR A 229 -5.27 11.66 10.32
N LEU A 230 -5.12 12.07 11.59
CA LEU A 230 -5.83 11.42 12.71
C LEU A 230 -7.36 11.53 12.54
N ALA A 231 -8.10 10.47 12.88
CA ALA A 231 -9.55 10.39 12.68
C ALA A 231 -10.33 11.59 13.25
N ASN A 232 -10.01 12.03 14.46
CA ASN A 232 -10.59 13.23 15.08
C ASN A 232 -10.27 14.53 14.31
N HIS A 233 -9.16 14.61 13.58
CA HIS A 233 -8.78 15.77 12.78
C HIS A 233 -9.25 15.72 11.33
N ARG A 234 -9.77 14.58 10.84
CA ARG A 234 -10.26 14.49 9.46
C ARG A 234 -11.52 15.31 9.29
N VAL A 235 -11.55 16.11 8.22
CA VAL A 235 -12.71 16.88 7.79
C VAL A 235 -13.19 16.31 6.45
N TYR A 236 -14.48 15.96 6.40
CA TYR A 236 -15.15 15.48 5.21
C TYR A 236 -16.18 16.51 4.75
N CYS A 237 -16.52 16.47 3.46
CA CYS A 237 -17.61 17.27 2.92
C CYS A 237 -18.93 16.95 3.65
N SER A 238 -19.60 17.95 4.20
CA SER A 238 -20.84 17.79 4.97
C SER A 238 -22.01 17.29 4.12
N LYS A 239 -21.96 17.50 2.80
CA LYS A 239 -22.91 16.92 1.84
C LYS A 239 -22.72 15.40 1.77
N SER A 240 -23.68 14.64 2.28
CA SER A 240 -23.67 13.17 2.37
C SER A 240 -23.42 12.47 1.03
N THR A 241 -23.95 12.99 -0.07
CA THR A 241 -23.73 12.44 -1.42
C THR A 241 -22.33 12.69 -1.97
N CYS A 242 -21.54 13.58 -1.36
CA CYS A 242 -20.17 13.87 -1.76
C CYS A 242 -19.15 13.18 -0.84
N SER A 243 -19.23 13.42 0.48
CA SER A 243 -18.36 12.82 1.51
C SER A 243 -16.84 12.84 1.21
N LYS A 244 -16.39 13.73 0.32
CA LYS A 244 -14.98 13.85 -0.06
C LYS A 244 -14.15 14.33 1.13
N PHE A 245 -12.98 13.73 1.32
CA PHE A 245 -12.00 14.21 2.29
C PHE A 245 -11.47 15.60 1.89
N LEU A 246 -11.56 16.56 2.82
CA LEU A 246 -11.19 17.96 2.61
C LEU A 246 -9.84 18.34 3.23
N GLY A 247 -9.35 17.55 4.19
CA GLY A 247 -8.08 17.80 4.87
C GLY A 247 -8.20 17.66 6.39
N SER A 248 -7.24 18.27 7.09
CA SER A 248 -7.21 18.32 8.55
C SER A 248 -7.93 19.58 9.08
N SER A 249 -8.53 19.46 10.26
CA SER A 249 -9.20 20.55 10.98
C SER A 249 -8.26 21.64 11.53
N GLY A 250 -6.94 21.49 11.46
CA GLY A 250 -5.96 22.44 12.02
C GLY A 250 -5.77 23.75 11.24
N GLY A 251 -6.64 24.06 10.28
CA GLY A 251 -6.52 25.21 9.38
C GLY A 251 -7.66 26.22 9.51
N ALA A 252 -8.20 26.65 8.37
CA ALA A 252 -9.31 27.59 8.31
C ALA A 252 -10.55 27.09 9.06
N LYS A 253 -11.40 28.02 9.56
CA LYS A 253 -12.67 27.68 10.24
C LYS A 253 -13.66 26.94 9.34
N ASN A 254 -13.61 27.19 8.03
CA ASN A 254 -14.45 26.55 7.03
C ASN A 254 -13.58 26.12 5.85
N ILE A 255 -13.90 24.98 5.24
CA ILE A 255 -13.24 24.47 4.03
C ILE A 255 -14.29 24.28 2.92
N LEU A 256 -14.00 24.84 1.75
CA LEU A 256 -14.84 24.70 0.56
C LEU A 256 -14.52 23.38 -0.16
N CYS A 257 -15.53 22.56 -0.41
CA CYS A 257 -15.36 21.33 -1.18
C CYS A 257 -15.12 21.63 -2.66
N SER A 258 -13.99 21.19 -3.20
CA SER A 258 -13.62 21.41 -4.60
C SER A 258 -14.52 20.68 -5.63
N GLN A 259 -15.38 19.77 -5.19
CA GLN A 259 -16.20 18.93 -6.07
C GLN A 259 -17.66 19.38 -6.13
N CYS A 260 -18.24 19.77 -5.00
CA CYS A 260 -19.65 20.17 -4.92
C CYS A 260 -19.85 21.58 -4.35
N TYR A 261 -18.75 22.32 -4.11
CA TYR A 261 -18.73 23.70 -3.59
C TYR A 261 -19.48 23.89 -2.27
N THR A 262 -19.73 22.80 -1.53
CA THR A 262 -20.30 22.86 -0.19
C THR A 262 -19.20 23.27 0.79
N SER A 263 -19.49 24.26 1.63
CA SER A 263 -18.59 24.72 2.69
C SER A 263 -18.86 23.95 3.99
N THR A 264 -17.83 23.34 4.57
CA THR A 264 -17.91 22.58 5.83
C THR A 264 -17.16 23.33 6.94
N CYS A 265 -17.77 23.45 8.12
CA CYS A 265 -17.09 23.94 9.32
C CYS A 265 -16.09 22.89 9.83
N THR A 266 -14.86 23.30 10.11
CA THR A 266 -13.79 22.38 10.55
C THR A 266 -13.90 21.98 12.01
N LEU A 267 -14.62 22.76 12.83
CA LEU A 267 -14.79 22.53 14.26
C LEU A 267 -15.90 21.51 14.54
N CYS A 268 -17.12 21.76 14.07
CA CYS A 268 -18.26 20.86 14.29
C CYS A 268 -18.43 19.80 13.18
N LYS A 269 -17.67 19.90 12.07
CA LYS A 269 -17.75 19.03 10.89
C LYS A 269 -19.13 19.00 10.23
N GLN A 270 -19.92 20.06 10.41
CA GLN A 270 -21.23 20.26 9.79
C GLN A 270 -21.15 21.30 8.66
N LEU A 271 -22.28 21.61 8.04
CA LEU A 271 -22.39 22.71 7.08
C LEU A 271 -21.85 24.00 7.71
N SER A 272 -21.09 24.76 6.93
CA SER A 272 -20.53 26.05 7.35
C SER A 272 -21.62 26.95 7.91
N HIS A 273 -21.35 27.53 9.08
CA HIS A 273 -22.27 28.40 9.80
C HIS A 273 -21.49 29.59 10.42
N PRO A 274 -22.17 30.66 10.87
CA PRO A 274 -21.53 31.77 11.57
C PRO A 274 -20.78 31.31 12.82
N ALA A 275 -19.66 31.96 13.15
CA ALA A 275 -18.65 31.45 14.09
C ALA A 275 -19.12 31.22 15.54
N GLU A 276 -20.29 31.74 15.93
CA GLU A 276 -20.83 31.63 17.29
C GLU A 276 -21.78 30.42 17.49
N SER A 277 -22.09 29.67 16.42
CA SER A 277 -23.19 28.69 16.44
C SER A 277 -22.79 27.23 16.22
N CYS A 278 -21.59 26.80 16.64
CA CYS A 278 -21.26 25.37 16.64
C CYS A 278 -22.16 24.63 17.63
N SER A 279 -23.28 24.10 17.16
CA SER A 279 -24.10 23.18 17.92
C SER A 279 -23.47 21.79 17.93
N GLU A 280 -23.64 21.08 19.03
CA GLU A 280 -23.14 19.72 19.14
C GLU A 280 -23.98 18.81 18.23
N ASN A 281 -23.32 18.09 17.33
CA ASN A 281 -23.95 17.26 16.31
C ASN A 281 -24.80 16.15 16.96
N THR A 282 -26.10 16.11 16.65
CA THR A 282 -27.06 15.13 17.17
C THR A 282 -26.65 13.69 16.89
N ALA A 283 -26.16 13.38 15.68
CA ALA A 283 -25.70 12.04 15.33
C ALA A 283 -24.47 11.62 16.15
N LEU A 284 -23.58 12.57 16.48
CA LEU A 284 -22.45 12.29 17.38
C LEU A 284 -22.91 12.04 18.82
N LYS A 285 -23.96 12.72 19.28
CA LYS A 285 -24.56 12.46 20.59
C LYS A 285 -25.16 11.07 20.66
N GLU A 286 -25.98 10.70 19.68
CA GLU A 286 -26.60 9.37 19.57
C GLU A 286 -25.54 8.27 19.55
N LEU A 287 -24.47 8.46 18.75
CA LEU A 287 -23.37 7.50 18.68
C LEU A 287 -22.63 7.36 20.03
N LYS A 288 -22.40 8.46 20.75
CA LYS A 288 -21.80 8.41 22.10
C LYS A 288 -22.72 7.70 23.11
N THR A 289 -24.03 7.89 23.02
CA THR A 289 -25.00 7.20 23.86
C THR A 289 -24.98 5.70 23.59
N LEU A 290 -25.06 5.30 22.32
CA LEU A 290 -24.97 3.89 21.91
C LEU A 290 -23.65 3.26 22.35
N ALA A 291 -22.53 3.96 22.20
CA ALA A 291 -21.23 3.47 22.65
C ALA A 291 -21.19 3.20 24.15
N LYS A 292 -21.84 4.05 24.97
CA LYS A 292 -21.97 3.81 26.42
C LYS A 292 -22.83 2.59 26.73
N GLU A 293 -23.97 2.44 26.04
CA GLU A 293 -24.87 1.29 26.20
C GLU A 293 -24.21 -0.03 25.81
N LYS A 294 -23.37 -0.01 24.77
CA LYS A 294 -22.62 -1.19 24.29
C LYS A 294 -21.28 -1.38 24.98
N HIS A 295 -20.94 -0.52 25.94
CA HIS A 295 -19.63 -0.51 26.61
C HIS A 295 -18.45 -0.48 25.62
N TRP A 296 -18.61 0.23 24.50
CA TRP A 296 -17.53 0.51 23.55
C TRP A 296 -16.62 1.60 24.11
N GLN A 297 -15.32 1.46 23.87
CA GLN A 297 -14.32 2.40 24.37
C GLN A 297 -13.92 3.41 23.29
N THR A 298 -13.53 4.61 23.69
CA THR A 298 -12.99 5.64 22.79
C THR A 298 -11.47 5.71 22.91
N CYS A 299 -10.76 5.66 21.78
CA CYS A 299 -9.31 5.82 21.78
C CYS A 299 -8.92 7.20 22.33
N PRO A 300 -8.00 7.28 23.32
CA PRO A 300 -7.62 8.55 23.96
C PRO A 300 -6.87 9.49 23.01
N ARG A 301 -6.30 8.97 21.91
CA ARG A 301 -5.49 9.76 20.96
C ARG A 301 -6.29 10.33 19.80
N CYS A 302 -7.07 9.50 19.11
CA CYS A 302 -7.77 9.88 17.88
C CYS A 302 -9.29 9.94 18.01
N SER A 303 -9.82 9.67 19.20
CA SER A 303 -11.26 9.65 19.51
C SER A 303 -12.10 8.69 18.66
N SER A 304 -11.47 7.70 18.03
CA SER A 304 -12.19 6.61 17.37
C SER A 304 -12.83 5.70 18.41
N ILE A 305 -14.08 5.31 18.18
CA ILE A 305 -14.78 4.33 19.01
C ILE A 305 -14.31 2.94 18.58
N VAL A 306 -13.98 2.09 19.55
CA VAL A 306 -13.50 0.73 19.36
C VAL A 306 -14.34 -0.23 20.20
N GLU A 307 -14.52 -1.42 19.67
CA GLU A 307 -15.19 -2.53 20.33
C GLU A 307 -14.17 -3.62 20.67
N LEU A 308 -14.27 -4.18 21.87
CA LEU A 308 -13.51 -5.37 22.27
C LEU A 308 -14.40 -6.61 22.09
N ASN A 309 -14.12 -7.39 21.05
CA ASN A 309 -14.82 -8.64 20.79
C ASN A 309 -14.28 -9.77 21.69
N ILE A 310 -12.99 -10.10 21.57
CA ILE A 310 -12.31 -11.18 22.29
C ILE A 310 -10.92 -10.69 22.71
N GLY A 311 -10.36 -11.25 23.78
CA GLY A 311 -8.98 -11.02 24.21
C GLY A 311 -8.86 -10.21 25.51
N CYS A 312 -7.63 -9.84 25.83
CA CYS A 312 -7.31 -9.01 26.98
C CYS A 312 -7.74 -7.55 26.77
N TYR A 313 -7.69 -6.74 27.82
CA TYR A 313 -8.02 -5.32 27.74
C TYR A 313 -6.92 -4.45 27.09
N HIS A 314 -5.84 -5.03 26.54
CA HIS A 314 -4.85 -4.32 25.76
C HIS A 314 -5.35 -4.02 24.36
N MET A 315 -5.61 -2.75 24.05
CA MET A 315 -6.08 -2.33 22.73
C MET A 315 -5.03 -1.58 21.96
N THR A 316 -4.86 -1.94 20.68
CA THR A 316 -4.09 -1.16 19.71
C THR A 316 -5.05 -0.51 18.72
N CYS A 317 -5.21 0.82 18.79
CA CYS A 317 -6.02 1.56 17.82
C CYS A 317 -5.35 1.59 16.43
N LEU A 318 -6.13 1.85 15.37
CA LEU A 318 -5.60 2.12 14.02
C LEU A 318 -4.60 3.30 13.99
N CYS A 319 -4.78 4.28 14.88
CA CYS A 319 -3.80 5.37 15.08
C CYS A 319 -2.52 4.95 15.84
N ARG A 320 -2.35 3.65 16.11
CA ARG A 320 -1.22 3.01 16.81
C ARG A 320 -1.09 3.35 18.30
N MET A 321 -2.06 4.05 18.88
CA MET A 321 -2.13 4.21 20.33
C MET A 321 -2.47 2.86 20.97
N GLN A 322 -1.64 2.43 21.92
CA GLN A 322 -1.90 1.31 22.80
C GLN A 322 -2.51 1.81 24.12
N PHE A 323 -3.65 1.28 24.52
CA PHE A 323 -4.38 1.74 25.70
C PHE A 323 -5.19 0.61 26.35
N CYS A 324 -5.57 0.81 27.61
CA CYS A 324 -6.45 -0.11 28.33
C CYS A 324 -7.92 0.12 27.91
N TYR A 325 -8.63 -0.94 27.51
CA TYR A 325 -10.03 -0.87 27.10
C TYR A 325 -10.96 -0.38 28.23
N LEU A 326 -10.65 -0.69 29.50
CA LEU A 326 -11.50 -0.32 30.63
C LEU A 326 -11.44 1.18 30.94
N CYS A 327 -10.23 1.74 31.02
CA CYS A 327 -10.03 3.10 31.53
C CYS A 327 -9.51 4.10 30.47
N ALA A 328 -9.24 3.66 29.24
CA ALA A 328 -8.63 4.45 28.18
C ALA A 328 -7.24 5.05 28.49
N ALA A 329 -6.61 4.67 29.60
CA ALA A 329 -5.24 5.10 29.91
C ALA A 329 -4.23 4.43 28.95
N PRO A 330 -3.08 5.08 28.66
CA PRO A 330 -1.99 4.44 27.93
C PRO A 330 -1.65 3.06 28.51
N TRP A 331 -1.30 2.10 27.64
CA TRP A 331 -1.09 0.72 28.07
C TRP A 331 0.02 0.63 29.15
N LYS A 332 -0.21 -0.20 30.17
CA LYS A 332 0.66 -0.38 31.35
C LYS A 332 0.82 0.85 32.26
N THR A 333 -0.07 1.85 32.18
CA THR A 333 -0.09 2.99 33.13
C THR A 333 -1.27 2.94 34.11
N CYS A 334 -1.96 1.79 34.22
CA CYS A 334 -3.09 1.59 35.10
C CYS A 334 -3.03 0.21 35.78
N ASP A 335 -3.68 0.07 36.93
CA ASP A 335 -3.80 -1.18 37.69
C ASP A 335 -5.06 -1.98 37.33
N CYS A 336 -5.67 -1.69 36.17
CA CYS A 336 -6.84 -2.44 35.70
C CYS A 336 -6.49 -3.93 35.53
N PRO A 337 -7.44 -4.84 35.80
CA PRO A 337 -7.24 -6.24 35.46
C PRO A 337 -6.95 -6.35 33.97
N GLN A 338 -6.17 -7.37 33.58
CA GLN A 338 -5.80 -7.59 32.20
C GLN A 338 -6.89 -8.34 31.42
N TRP A 339 -7.72 -9.10 32.12
CA TRP A 339 -8.73 -9.98 31.54
C TRP A 339 -10.05 -9.91 32.30
N GLU A 340 -11.12 -10.20 31.57
CA GLU A 340 -12.35 -10.73 32.14
C GLU A 340 -12.24 -12.26 32.14
N GLU A 341 -12.47 -12.91 33.29
CA GLU A 341 -12.24 -14.35 33.45
C GLU A 341 -13.09 -15.18 32.47
N ASP A 342 -14.36 -14.83 32.32
CA ASP A 342 -15.27 -15.54 31.41
C ASP A 342 -14.85 -15.41 29.94
N ARG A 343 -14.32 -14.26 29.52
CA ARG A 343 -13.81 -14.09 28.14
C ARG A 343 -12.59 -14.93 27.87
N LEU A 344 -11.70 -15.02 28.86
CA LEU A 344 -10.49 -15.84 28.76
C LEU A 344 -10.86 -17.32 28.64
N LEU A 345 -11.79 -17.80 29.47
CA LEU A 345 -12.28 -19.18 29.43
C LEU A 345 -12.98 -19.48 28.09
N ASN A 346 -13.85 -18.58 27.62
CA ASN A 346 -14.53 -18.75 26.33
C ASN A 346 -13.52 -18.81 25.15
N ALA A 347 -12.50 -17.95 25.14
CA ALA A 347 -11.45 -17.98 24.12
C ALA A 347 -10.64 -19.28 24.18
N ALA A 348 -10.36 -19.78 25.39
CA ALA A 348 -9.70 -21.05 25.60
C ALA A 348 -10.56 -22.23 25.12
N GLU A 349 -11.86 -22.25 25.43
CA GLU A 349 -12.82 -23.26 24.94
C GLU A 349 -12.84 -23.34 23.42
N VAL A 350 -13.01 -22.20 22.73
CA VAL A 350 -13.02 -22.15 21.26
C VAL A 350 -11.73 -22.72 20.67
N THR A 351 -10.59 -22.43 21.30
CA THR A 351 -9.29 -22.94 20.85
C THR A 351 -9.15 -24.44 21.05
N VAL A 352 -9.57 -24.95 22.21
CA VAL A 352 -9.51 -26.39 22.54
C VAL A 352 -10.50 -27.19 21.69
N GLU A 353 -11.70 -26.66 21.45
CA GLU A 353 -12.68 -27.26 20.56
C GLU A 353 -12.14 -27.41 19.13
N ARG A 354 -11.37 -26.43 18.65
CA ARG A 354 -10.70 -26.52 17.34
C ARG A 354 -9.61 -27.59 17.30
N GLU A 355 -8.90 -27.82 18.41
CA GLU A 355 -7.83 -28.82 18.50
C GLU A 355 -8.33 -30.26 18.64
N LEU A 356 -9.32 -30.46 19.51
CA LEU A 356 -9.82 -31.80 19.89
C LEU A 356 -11.12 -32.17 19.16
N GLY A 357 -11.80 -31.19 18.55
CA GLY A 357 -13.12 -31.32 17.93
C GLY A 357 -14.26 -31.14 18.93
N ALA A 358 -15.40 -30.64 18.46
CA ALA A 358 -16.61 -30.42 19.27
C ALA A 358 -17.11 -31.68 19.99
N ALA A 359 -16.90 -32.87 19.39
CA ALA A 359 -17.28 -34.14 19.99
C ALA A 359 -16.49 -34.49 21.26
N ALA A 360 -15.25 -34.00 21.40
CA ALA A 360 -14.40 -34.28 22.55
C ALA A 360 -14.98 -33.71 23.86
N ARG A 361 -15.72 -32.61 23.79
CA ARG A 361 -16.40 -32.02 24.96
C ARG A 361 -17.40 -32.98 25.61
N VAL A 362 -18.08 -33.79 24.80
CA VAL A 362 -19.07 -34.76 25.28
C VAL A 362 -18.43 -36.11 25.58
N ALA A 363 -17.48 -36.55 24.75
CA ALA A 363 -16.83 -37.85 24.91
C ALA A 363 -15.89 -37.90 26.13
N GLU A 364 -15.13 -36.83 26.39
CA GLU A 364 -14.10 -36.78 27.44
C GLU A 364 -14.10 -35.43 28.19
N PRO A 365 -15.16 -35.12 28.96
CA PRO A 365 -15.36 -33.78 29.53
C PRO A 365 -14.24 -33.33 30.48
N VAL A 366 -13.67 -34.26 31.27
CA VAL A 366 -12.58 -33.93 32.22
C VAL A 366 -11.28 -33.57 31.48
N VAL A 367 -10.97 -34.27 30.39
CA VAL A 367 -9.78 -34.01 29.58
C VAL A 367 -9.94 -32.68 28.85
N PHE A 368 -11.13 -32.44 28.28
CA PHE A 368 -11.48 -31.17 27.65
C PHE A 368 -11.32 -30.00 28.63
N GLN A 369 -11.92 -30.09 29.82
CA GLN A 369 -11.86 -29.02 30.83
C GLN A 369 -10.43 -28.72 31.29
N ARG A 370 -9.63 -29.76 31.58
CA ARG A 370 -8.21 -29.59 31.94
C ARG A 370 -7.43 -28.88 30.83
N ARG A 371 -7.73 -29.20 29.57
CA ARG A 371 -7.09 -28.57 28.42
C ARG A 371 -7.51 -27.10 28.27
N VAL A 372 -8.77 -26.77 28.55
CA VAL A 372 -9.28 -25.39 28.58
C VAL A 372 -8.56 -24.58 29.66
N GLU A 373 -8.43 -25.11 30.88
CA GLU A 373 -7.71 -24.44 31.97
C GLU A 373 -6.23 -24.18 31.61
N GLN A 374 -5.55 -25.19 31.04
CA GLN A 374 -4.19 -25.02 30.54
C GLN A 374 -4.12 -23.94 29.46
N ARG A 375 -5.07 -23.95 28.50
CA ARG A 375 -5.10 -22.97 27.41
C ARG A 375 -5.40 -21.56 27.91
N ALA A 376 -6.25 -21.41 28.92
CA ALA A 376 -6.49 -20.13 29.58
C ALA A 376 -5.22 -19.58 30.25
N GLN A 377 -4.41 -20.44 30.89
CA GLN A 377 -3.11 -20.04 31.43
C GLN A 377 -2.11 -19.61 30.33
N GLU A 378 -2.00 -20.39 29.25
CA GLU A 378 -1.16 -20.04 28.09
C GLU A 378 -1.57 -18.67 27.49
N LEU A 379 -2.88 -18.42 27.33
CA LEU A 379 -3.38 -17.14 26.84
C LEU A 379 -3.04 -15.97 27.78
N ARG A 380 -3.06 -16.17 29.11
CA ARG A 380 -2.62 -15.13 30.05
C ARG A 380 -1.18 -14.73 29.83
N GLU A 381 -0.29 -15.70 29.62
CA GLU A 381 1.14 -15.46 29.43
C GLU A 381 1.46 -14.89 28.05
N TYR A 382 0.81 -15.39 26.99
CA TYR A 382 1.21 -15.14 25.60
C TYR A 382 0.23 -14.32 24.76
N HIS A 383 -0.79 -13.68 25.33
CA HIS A 383 -1.74 -12.87 24.53
C HIS A 383 -1.11 -11.71 23.77
N ASP A 384 -0.09 -11.06 24.31
CA ASP A 384 0.68 -10.00 23.65
C ASP A 384 1.85 -10.58 22.81
N CYS A 385 1.63 -11.76 22.19
CA CYS A 385 2.66 -12.46 21.43
C CYS A 385 3.23 -11.58 20.31
N ASN A 386 4.51 -11.23 20.40
CA ASN A 386 5.26 -10.55 19.35
C ASN A 386 6.77 -10.88 19.51
N PRO A 387 7.44 -11.48 18.51
CA PRO A 387 6.93 -11.87 17.19
C PRO A 387 6.09 -13.15 17.23
N HIS A 388 5.06 -13.21 16.38
CA HIS A 388 4.28 -14.41 16.20
C HIS A 388 5.05 -15.53 15.49
N ARG A 389 4.91 -16.75 15.99
CA ARG A 389 5.50 -17.96 15.40
C ARG A 389 4.46 -18.77 14.64
N TRP A 390 4.42 -18.58 13.33
CA TRP A 390 3.36 -19.11 12.48
C TRP A 390 3.53 -20.60 12.11
N LYS A 391 2.42 -21.33 12.13
CA LYS A 391 2.27 -22.69 11.60
C LYS A 391 1.12 -22.71 10.58
N HIS A 392 1.24 -23.56 9.57
CA HIS A 392 0.16 -23.78 8.62
C HIS A 392 -0.85 -24.80 9.18
N TYR A 393 -2.12 -24.45 9.12
CA TYR A 393 -3.23 -25.31 9.53
C TYR A 393 -4.10 -25.57 8.31
N GLN A 394 -4.24 -26.85 7.97
CA GLN A 394 -5.12 -27.30 6.90
C GLN A 394 -6.55 -27.38 7.43
N GLY A 395 -7.51 -27.04 6.57
CA GLY A 395 -8.92 -26.93 6.93
C GLY A 395 -9.39 -25.47 6.83
N GLY A 396 -10.56 -25.30 6.24
CA GLY A 396 -11.16 -23.99 6.08
C GLY A 396 -11.58 -23.37 7.41
N GLY A 397 -11.66 -22.05 7.46
CA GLY A 397 -12.08 -21.30 8.64
C GLY A 397 -12.11 -19.80 8.42
N THR A 398 -12.67 -19.09 9.39
CA THR A 398 -12.75 -17.63 9.37
C THR A 398 -11.47 -17.02 9.95
N CYS A 399 -10.85 -16.10 9.22
CA CYS A 399 -9.73 -15.30 9.71
C CYS A 399 -10.18 -14.42 10.88
N GLU A 400 -9.53 -14.54 12.04
CA GLU A 400 -9.89 -13.80 13.26
C GLU A 400 -9.61 -12.29 13.16
N GLU A 401 -8.78 -11.87 12.18
CA GLU A 401 -8.43 -10.46 11.96
C GLU A 401 -9.31 -9.73 10.93
N CYS A 402 -9.71 -10.40 9.85
CA CYS A 402 -10.49 -9.76 8.78
C CYS A 402 -11.88 -10.36 8.57
N GLY A 403 -12.26 -11.38 9.33
CA GLY A 403 -13.56 -12.04 9.24
C GLY A 403 -13.81 -12.80 7.93
N HIS A 404 -12.82 -12.90 7.03
CA HIS A 404 -12.98 -13.64 5.78
C HIS A 404 -12.86 -15.13 6.01
N TYR A 405 -13.82 -15.89 5.51
CA TYR A 405 -13.74 -17.34 5.44
C TYR A 405 -12.78 -17.77 4.33
N LEU A 406 -11.80 -18.60 4.68
CA LEU A 406 -10.87 -19.24 3.75
C LEU A 406 -11.16 -20.74 3.71
N PRO A 407 -11.35 -21.34 2.52
CA PRO A 407 -11.76 -22.74 2.42
C PRO A 407 -10.63 -23.74 2.61
N GLU A 408 -9.38 -23.35 2.34
CA GLU A 408 -8.25 -24.29 2.27
C GLU A 408 -7.43 -24.35 3.55
N PHE A 409 -6.99 -23.18 4.05
CA PHE A 409 -6.05 -23.12 5.16
C PHE A 409 -6.03 -21.76 5.84
N LEU A 410 -5.50 -21.77 7.07
CA LEU A 410 -5.16 -20.59 7.85
C LEU A 410 -3.72 -20.69 8.41
N LYS A 411 -3.22 -19.56 8.92
CA LYS A 411 -1.96 -19.47 9.66
C LYS A 411 -2.28 -19.31 11.13
N GLY A 412 -1.84 -20.28 11.94
CA GLY A 412 -2.00 -20.27 13.38
C GLY A 412 -0.71 -19.87 14.08
N CYS A 413 -0.77 -18.97 15.05
CA CYS A 413 0.38 -18.73 15.93
C CYS A 413 0.54 -19.89 16.92
N ARG A 414 1.78 -20.34 17.17
CA ARG A 414 2.05 -21.43 18.15
C ARG A 414 1.89 -21.00 19.60
N ASP A 415 1.94 -19.70 19.87
CA ASP A 415 2.04 -19.17 21.22
C ASP A 415 0.69 -18.57 21.65
N CYS A 416 0.15 -17.61 20.88
CA CYS A 416 -1.17 -17.03 21.15
C CYS A 416 -2.35 -17.71 20.45
N HIS A 417 -2.10 -18.74 19.61
CA HIS A 417 -3.12 -19.55 18.92
C HIS A 417 -4.08 -18.81 17.97
N ILE A 418 -3.85 -17.51 17.71
CA ILE A 418 -4.64 -16.72 16.75
C ILE A 418 -4.57 -17.35 15.36
N MET A 419 -5.72 -17.46 14.68
CA MET A 419 -5.84 -18.02 13.34
C MET A 419 -6.19 -16.96 12.31
N VAL A 420 -5.28 -16.72 11.37
CA VAL A 420 -5.39 -15.62 10.41
C VAL A 420 -5.07 -16.05 8.98
N CYS A 421 -5.57 -15.29 8.00
CA CYS A 421 -5.16 -15.44 6.61
C CYS A 421 -3.71 -14.96 6.41
N VAL A 422 -3.06 -15.43 5.34
CA VAL A 422 -1.68 -15.01 4.98
C VAL A 422 -1.56 -13.48 4.83
N ARG A 423 -2.61 -12.81 4.34
CA ARG A 423 -2.63 -11.34 4.21
C ARG A 423 -2.61 -10.65 5.57
N CYS A 424 -3.44 -11.08 6.53
CA CYS A 424 -3.46 -10.49 7.87
C CYS A 424 -2.17 -10.78 8.63
N MET A 425 -1.69 -12.03 8.55
CA MET A 425 -0.41 -12.48 9.11
C MET A 425 0.76 -11.58 8.70
N ARG A 426 0.78 -11.09 7.45
CA ARG A 426 1.90 -10.31 6.90
C ARG A 426 1.69 -8.80 6.98
N ASN A 427 0.46 -8.34 6.76
CA ASN A 427 0.19 -6.93 6.51
C ASN A 427 -0.46 -6.25 7.72
N ARG A 428 -0.97 -7.01 8.69
CA ARG A 428 -1.60 -6.48 9.93
C ARG A 428 -0.75 -6.75 11.15
N LEU A 429 -0.41 -8.02 11.35
CA LEU A 429 0.24 -8.59 12.54
C LEU A 429 1.77 -8.63 12.45
#